data_AF-A0A6B9YRA5-F1
#
_entry.id   AF-A0A6B9YRA5-F1
#
_cell.length_a   1.000
_cell.length_b   1.000
_cell.length_c   1.000
_cell.angle_alpha   90.00
_cell.angle_beta   90.00
_cell.angle_gamma   90.00
#
_symmetry.space_group_name_H-M   'P 1'
#
loop_
_entity.id
_entity.type
_entity.pdbx_description
1 polymer ?
#
loop_
_entity_poly.entity_id
_entity_poly.type
_entity_poly.pdbx_seq_one_letter_code
_entity_poly.pdbx_strand_id
1 'polypeptide(L)'
;MRIFRPLTILLAICLFAIPSAGGYSLLTHEQLIDLTWDASIVPLLKSRYPTLTDAQIEHARAYAYGGCVIQDIGYYPFGDSFFSDLTHYVRSGDFVVNLFRNAGNADELAFAIGALSHYIGDSIGHAYATNLAVPVEFPKLGERYGRSVSYAEGESQHVRTEFAFDVNEIARGRFAPVHYLRHVGIQVPQRQLELAFYQTYGLAEDFSAGKGRRVNVKGYRFAVSRFIPRIAYAVTLLHRHSEPPVVDSPELQRLTAELAEVAKKNDWDAYRRKPGIGTYTLAGFLFIVPKIGPLKLAAVKGPTTETDRAYMQSVLRSADALNFAVRRFTPPPATRPSAAEAASMDVHSQPPPSDPLPARLGAEQPVPRGSSDPRHPLRNRDLDTGETVRPGGYPLTDATYCRLVHRLAARPDQPIPPGIKEDILAYYADMNINFATKARSANWKDLQADLATLHTMTTSNEPLPYPTYGLDEEQDSGENAAR
;
A
#
# COMPACT_ATOMS: atom_id res chain seq x y z
N MET A 1 2.59 -5.81 -44.65
CA MET A 1 3.66 -6.04 -43.65
C MET A 1 3.76 -4.96 -42.55
N ARG A 2 2.64 -4.36 -42.10
CA ARG A 2 2.63 -3.32 -41.03
C ARG A 2 1.85 -3.69 -39.76
N ILE A 3 1.17 -4.85 -39.74
CA ILE A 3 0.35 -5.33 -38.60
C ILE A 3 1.17 -6.20 -37.62
N PHE A 4 2.37 -6.65 -38.01
CA PHE A 4 3.22 -7.49 -37.15
C PHE A 4 3.97 -6.73 -36.04
N ARG A 5 4.14 -5.41 -36.16
CA ARG A 5 4.83 -4.56 -35.17
C ARG A 5 4.10 -4.39 -33.83
N PRO A 6 2.78 -4.15 -33.75
CA PRO A 6 2.09 -4.10 -32.46
C PRO A 6 2.08 -5.45 -31.74
N LEU A 7 2.07 -6.57 -32.47
CA LEU A 7 2.09 -7.92 -31.87
C LEU A 7 3.44 -8.26 -31.25
N THR A 8 4.56 -7.81 -31.85
CA THR A 8 5.90 -7.97 -31.26
C THR A 8 6.11 -7.09 -30.03
N ILE A 9 5.49 -5.90 -29.99
CA ILE A 9 5.50 -5.03 -28.81
C ILE A 9 4.63 -5.62 -27.69
N LEU A 10 3.48 -6.23 -28.02
CA LEU A 10 2.67 -6.97 -27.06
C LEU A 10 3.43 -8.19 -26.49
N LEU A 11 4.14 -8.91 -27.35
CA LEU A 11 4.99 -10.05 -26.98
C LEU A 11 6.14 -9.60 -26.07
N ALA A 12 6.76 -8.46 -26.35
CA ALA A 12 7.83 -7.89 -25.52
C ALA A 12 7.30 -7.39 -24.16
N ILE A 13 6.13 -6.75 -24.11
CA ILE A 13 5.53 -6.28 -22.85
C ILE A 13 5.09 -7.46 -21.96
N CYS A 14 4.58 -8.54 -22.56
CA CYS A 14 4.20 -9.76 -21.82
C CYS A 14 5.40 -10.57 -21.30
N LEU A 15 6.61 -10.38 -21.83
CA LEU A 15 7.81 -11.13 -21.42
C LEU A 15 8.56 -10.50 -20.23
N PHE A 16 8.22 -9.27 -19.82
CA PHE A 16 8.94 -8.53 -18.75
C PHE A 16 8.09 -8.17 -17.51
N ALA A 17 6.84 -8.63 -17.40
CA ALA A 17 6.05 -8.39 -16.20
C ALA A 17 6.41 -9.42 -15.10
N ILE A 18 7.26 -9.04 -14.17
CA ILE A 18 7.56 -9.82 -12.96
C ILE A 18 6.23 -10.06 -12.20
N PRO A 19 6.00 -11.24 -11.59
CA PRO A 19 4.83 -11.47 -10.73
C PRO A 19 4.74 -10.40 -9.63
N SER A 20 3.53 -9.93 -9.34
CA SER A 20 3.30 -8.88 -8.36
C SER A 20 2.66 -9.42 -7.09
N ALA A 21 3.25 -9.16 -5.93
CA ALA A 21 2.67 -9.45 -4.61
C ALA A 21 1.68 -8.35 -4.19
N GLY A 22 0.68 -8.69 -3.37
CA GLY A 22 -0.18 -7.74 -2.66
C GLY A 22 -1.45 -8.44 -2.15
N GLY A 23 -1.69 -8.43 -0.84
CA GLY A 23 -2.70 -9.26 -0.15
C GLY A 23 -4.10 -9.14 -0.67
N TYR A 24 -4.36 -7.98 -1.21
CA TYR A 24 -5.39 -7.71 -2.17
C TYR A 24 -4.78 -7.36 -3.53
N SER A 25 -5.40 -7.84 -4.60
CA SER A 25 -5.05 -7.31 -5.91
C SER A 25 -5.54 -5.86 -6.05
N LEU A 26 -5.09 -5.21 -7.12
CA LEU A 26 -5.22 -3.77 -7.35
C LEU A 26 -6.63 -3.21 -7.06
N LEU A 27 -7.68 -3.87 -7.56
CA LEU A 27 -9.03 -3.30 -7.54
C LEU A 27 -9.67 -3.35 -6.15
N THR A 28 -9.29 -4.34 -5.35
CA THR A 28 -9.78 -4.47 -3.99
C THR A 28 -9.24 -3.34 -3.10
N HIS A 29 -7.98 -2.89 -3.31
CA HIS A 29 -7.47 -1.70 -2.63
C HIS A 29 -8.24 -0.42 -2.96
N GLU A 30 -8.58 -0.19 -4.23
CA GLU A 30 -9.40 0.95 -4.64
C GLU A 30 -10.82 0.84 -4.05
N GLN A 31 -11.38 -0.38 -3.95
CA GLN A 31 -12.68 -0.64 -3.32
C GLN A 31 -12.70 -0.24 -1.84
N LEU A 32 -11.62 -0.48 -1.08
CA LEU A 32 -11.54 -0.04 0.32
C LEU A 32 -11.61 1.49 0.46
N ILE A 33 -11.00 2.22 -0.48
CA ILE A 33 -11.11 3.68 -0.52
C ILE A 33 -12.56 4.08 -0.77
N ASP A 34 -13.23 3.47 -1.76
CA ASP A 34 -14.61 3.79 -2.08
C ASP A 34 -15.59 3.48 -0.93
N LEU A 35 -15.43 2.34 -0.25
CA LEU A 35 -16.26 1.94 0.89
C LEU A 35 -16.11 2.87 2.10
N THR A 36 -14.94 3.49 2.27
CA THR A 36 -14.64 4.35 3.43
C THR A 36 -14.66 5.85 3.11
N TRP A 37 -14.77 6.21 1.83
CA TRP A 37 -14.64 7.57 1.32
C TRP A 37 -15.55 8.55 2.08
N ASP A 38 -16.85 8.30 2.08
CA ASP A 38 -17.81 9.20 2.72
C ASP A 38 -17.93 8.98 4.22
N ALA A 39 -17.72 7.74 4.67
CA ALA A 39 -17.94 7.34 6.05
C ALA A 39 -16.86 7.83 7.02
N SER A 40 -15.62 8.05 6.52
CA SER A 40 -14.50 8.50 7.36
C SER A 40 -13.49 9.40 6.65
N ILE A 41 -13.16 9.16 5.38
CA ILE A 41 -12.09 9.92 4.68
C ILE A 41 -12.49 11.38 4.44
N VAL A 42 -13.64 11.62 3.79
CA VAL A 42 -14.18 12.97 3.55
C VAL A 42 -14.39 13.74 4.87
N PRO A 43 -14.97 13.14 5.93
CA PRO A 43 -15.02 13.77 7.25
C PRO A 43 -13.66 14.24 7.77
N LEU A 44 -12.60 13.43 7.64
CA LEU A 44 -11.25 13.80 8.06
C LEU A 44 -10.70 14.95 7.20
N LEU A 45 -10.83 14.86 5.87
CA LEU A 45 -10.40 15.92 4.95
C LEU A 45 -11.09 17.25 5.28
N LYS A 46 -12.42 17.27 5.41
CA LYS A 46 -13.18 18.48 5.77
C LYS A 46 -12.91 18.97 7.19
N SER A 47 -12.50 18.10 8.13
CA SER A 47 -12.15 18.55 9.47
C SER A 47 -10.87 19.38 9.52
N ARG A 48 -9.93 19.11 8.61
CA ARG A 48 -8.64 19.82 8.51
C ARG A 48 -8.65 20.92 7.46
N TYR A 49 -9.43 20.74 6.40
CA TYR A 49 -9.56 21.66 5.27
C TYR A 49 -11.07 21.93 5.01
N PRO A 50 -11.75 22.71 5.86
CA PRO A 50 -13.21 22.87 5.81
C PRO A 50 -13.72 23.67 4.60
N THR A 51 -12.83 24.36 3.89
CA THR A 51 -13.11 25.15 2.69
C THR A 51 -13.11 24.33 1.40
N LEU A 52 -12.78 23.02 1.46
CA LEU A 52 -12.73 22.17 0.27
C LEU A 52 -14.10 22.08 -0.41
N THR A 53 -14.10 22.42 -1.71
CA THR A 53 -15.23 22.18 -2.61
C THR A 53 -15.37 20.69 -2.92
N ASP A 54 -16.56 20.27 -3.37
CA ASP A 54 -16.79 18.88 -3.78
C ASP A 54 -15.87 18.45 -4.93
N ALA A 55 -15.52 19.37 -5.84
CA ALA A 55 -14.55 19.10 -6.91
C ALA A 55 -13.13 18.86 -6.40
N GLN A 56 -12.70 19.60 -5.36
CA GLN A 56 -11.38 19.39 -4.74
C GLN A 56 -11.35 18.10 -3.91
N ILE A 57 -12.47 17.71 -3.28
CA ILE A 57 -12.59 16.41 -2.62
C ILE A 57 -12.45 15.29 -3.64
N GLU A 58 -13.16 15.39 -4.77
CA GLU A 58 -13.03 14.40 -5.83
C GLU A 58 -11.61 14.36 -6.42
N HIS A 59 -10.93 15.50 -6.51
CA HIS A 59 -9.51 15.55 -6.88
C HIS A 59 -8.62 14.81 -5.88
N ALA A 60 -8.82 15.01 -4.57
CA ALA A 60 -8.09 14.33 -3.52
C ALA A 60 -8.31 12.81 -3.54
N ARG A 61 -9.47 12.33 -4.05
CA ARG A 61 -9.73 10.89 -4.22
C ARG A 61 -8.69 10.21 -5.11
N ALA A 62 -8.23 10.90 -6.16
CA ALA A 62 -7.17 10.38 -7.03
C ALA A 62 -5.84 10.14 -6.30
N TYR A 63 -5.57 10.93 -5.25
CA TYR A 63 -4.41 10.73 -4.39
C TYR A 63 -4.63 9.59 -3.40
N ALA A 64 -5.84 9.42 -2.85
CA ALA A 64 -6.17 8.25 -2.04
C ALA A 64 -6.03 6.94 -2.83
N TYR A 65 -6.49 6.91 -4.09
CA TYR A 65 -6.25 5.77 -4.99
C TYR A 65 -4.76 5.55 -5.27
N GLY A 66 -3.97 6.62 -5.43
CA GLY A 66 -2.52 6.46 -5.59
C GLY A 66 -1.83 5.93 -4.33
N GLY A 67 -2.29 6.36 -3.16
CA GLY A 67 -1.77 5.88 -1.88
C GLY A 67 -2.14 4.42 -1.60
N CYS A 68 -3.34 3.97 -1.96
CA CYS A 68 -3.80 2.60 -1.62
C CYS A 68 -3.10 1.49 -2.39
N VAL A 69 -2.24 1.84 -3.35
CA VAL A 69 -1.46 0.90 -4.16
C VAL A 69 0.00 1.34 -4.24
N ILE A 70 0.45 2.27 -3.38
CA ILE A 70 1.83 2.77 -3.47
C ILE A 70 2.82 1.70 -3.04
N GLN A 71 2.54 0.95 -1.98
CA GLN A 71 3.44 -0.09 -1.50
C GLN A 71 3.69 -1.18 -2.55
N ASP A 72 2.74 -1.48 -3.44
CA ASP A 72 2.91 -2.47 -4.52
C ASP A 72 3.62 -1.92 -5.77
N ILE A 73 3.97 -0.64 -5.82
CA ILE A 73 4.47 0.00 -7.06
C ILE A 73 5.73 -0.68 -7.63
N GLY A 74 6.59 -1.21 -6.75
CA GLY A 74 7.82 -1.91 -7.10
C GLY A 74 7.59 -3.29 -7.72
N TYR A 75 6.43 -3.88 -7.47
CA TYR A 75 6.02 -5.17 -7.99
C TYR A 75 5.38 -5.10 -9.39
N TYR A 76 4.97 -3.92 -9.84
CA TYR A 76 4.47 -3.72 -11.20
C TYR A 76 5.59 -3.64 -12.25
N PRO A 77 5.28 -3.84 -13.55
CA PRO A 77 6.28 -3.73 -14.61
C PRO A 77 7.07 -2.43 -14.52
N PHE A 78 8.40 -2.53 -14.63
CA PHE A 78 9.34 -1.41 -14.54
C PHE A 78 9.50 -0.78 -13.14
N GLY A 79 9.03 -1.44 -12.08
CA GLY A 79 9.29 -1.08 -10.68
C GLY A 79 10.58 -1.68 -10.10
N ASP A 80 11.02 -1.16 -8.94
CA ASP A 80 12.07 -1.76 -8.11
C ASP A 80 11.40 -2.50 -6.96
N SER A 81 11.44 -3.84 -6.99
CA SER A 81 10.84 -4.69 -5.95
C SER A 81 11.33 -4.32 -4.56
N PHE A 82 12.53 -3.73 -4.43
CA PHE A 82 13.04 -3.35 -3.12
C PHE A 82 12.21 -2.30 -2.41
N PHE A 83 11.63 -1.37 -3.17
CA PHE A 83 10.75 -0.37 -2.60
C PHE A 83 9.58 -1.08 -1.92
N SER A 84 8.95 -2.01 -2.64
CA SER A 84 7.81 -2.77 -2.16
C SER A 84 8.20 -3.71 -1.02
N ASP A 85 9.31 -4.43 -1.16
CA ASP A 85 9.88 -5.28 -0.09
C ASP A 85 10.02 -4.46 1.21
N LEU A 86 10.59 -3.25 1.13
CA LEU A 86 10.75 -2.38 2.30
C LEU A 86 9.39 -1.98 2.88
N THR A 87 8.46 -1.50 2.06
CA THR A 87 7.15 -1.05 2.56
C THR A 87 6.26 -2.17 3.08
N HIS A 88 6.51 -3.42 2.66
CA HIS A 88 5.79 -4.62 3.11
C HIS A 88 6.39 -5.26 4.35
N TYR A 89 7.72 -5.23 4.50
CA TYR A 89 8.41 -6.08 5.48
C TYR A 89 9.21 -5.33 6.53
N VAL A 90 9.65 -4.10 6.24
CA VAL A 90 10.53 -3.33 7.12
C VAL A 90 9.86 -2.02 7.47
N ARG A 91 9.62 -1.78 8.75
CA ARG A 91 9.08 -0.49 9.23
C ARG A 91 7.82 0.01 8.47
N SER A 92 6.96 -0.92 8.06
CA SER A 92 5.77 -0.67 7.23
C SER A 92 4.78 0.33 7.85
N GLY A 93 4.59 0.26 9.17
CA GLY A 93 3.77 1.21 9.93
C GLY A 93 4.41 2.59 9.99
N ASP A 94 5.72 2.65 10.20
CA ASP A 94 6.46 3.92 10.28
C ASP A 94 6.47 4.66 8.94
N PHE A 95 6.54 3.95 7.81
CA PHE A 95 6.38 4.53 6.48
C PHE A 95 5.04 5.26 6.33
N VAL A 96 3.93 4.61 6.71
CA VAL A 96 2.60 5.24 6.70
C VAL A 96 2.55 6.43 7.65
N VAL A 97 3.10 6.31 8.86
CA VAL A 97 3.14 7.42 9.83
C VAL A 97 3.92 8.61 9.27
N ASN A 98 5.06 8.39 8.60
CA ASN A 98 5.83 9.46 7.98
C ASN A 98 5.08 10.13 6.82
N LEU A 99 4.28 9.39 6.04
CA LEU A 99 3.37 10.01 5.06
C LEU A 99 2.38 10.96 5.73
N PHE A 100 1.71 10.54 6.82
CA PHE A 100 0.80 11.42 7.57
C PHE A 100 1.49 12.64 8.15
N ARG A 101 2.71 12.48 8.67
CA ARG A 101 3.51 13.59 9.22
C ARG A 101 3.88 14.62 8.15
N ASN A 102 4.19 14.15 6.95
CA ASN A 102 4.60 15.00 5.83
C ASN A 102 3.43 15.57 5.04
N ALA A 103 2.17 15.26 5.41
CA ALA A 103 1.00 15.77 4.72
C ALA A 103 0.73 17.24 5.05
N GLY A 104 1.03 18.13 4.10
CA GLY A 104 0.82 19.57 4.20
C GLY A 104 -0.48 20.08 3.58
N ASN A 105 -1.19 19.25 2.80
CA ASN A 105 -2.43 19.63 2.13
C ASN A 105 -3.43 18.44 2.03
N ALA A 106 -4.60 18.68 1.43
CA ALA A 106 -5.65 17.67 1.29
C ALA A 106 -5.26 16.47 0.42
N ASP A 107 -4.50 16.70 -0.65
CA ASP A 107 -4.04 15.67 -1.58
C ASP A 107 -3.03 14.73 -0.90
N GLU A 108 -2.05 15.29 -0.21
CA GLU A 108 -1.03 14.55 0.55
C GLU A 108 -1.64 13.81 1.76
N LEU A 109 -2.67 14.39 2.40
CA LEU A 109 -3.42 13.69 3.45
C LEU A 109 -4.23 12.53 2.87
N ALA A 110 -4.91 12.73 1.75
CA ALA A 110 -5.63 11.67 1.05
C ALA A 110 -4.68 10.54 0.61
N PHE A 111 -3.50 10.88 0.09
CA PHE A 111 -2.45 9.92 -0.24
C PHE A 111 -1.99 9.10 0.97
N ALA A 112 -1.74 9.76 2.11
CA ALA A 112 -1.36 9.07 3.35
C ALA A 112 -2.47 8.12 3.86
N ILE A 113 -3.74 8.53 3.76
CA ILE A 113 -4.90 7.67 4.05
C ILE A 113 -4.97 6.49 3.10
N GLY A 114 -4.65 6.70 1.82
CA GLY A 114 -4.48 5.64 0.84
C GLY A 114 -3.45 4.61 1.30
N ALA A 115 -2.25 5.04 1.67
CA ALA A 115 -1.20 4.14 2.13
C ALA A 115 -1.59 3.39 3.42
N LEU A 116 -2.36 4.02 4.32
CA LEU A 116 -2.96 3.35 5.48
C LEU A 116 -3.98 2.28 5.07
N SER A 117 -4.81 2.56 4.07
CA SER A 117 -5.75 1.59 3.49
C SER A 117 -5.02 0.36 2.96
N HIS A 118 -3.89 0.55 2.28
CA HIS A 118 -3.05 -0.56 1.83
C HIS A 118 -2.49 -1.36 3.00
N TYR A 119 -1.83 -0.70 3.96
CA TYR A 119 -1.25 -1.33 5.15
C TYR A 119 -2.30 -2.17 5.93
N ILE A 120 -3.52 -1.66 6.10
CA ILE A 120 -4.62 -2.38 6.74
C ILE A 120 -5.12 -3.52 5.85
N GLY A 121 -5.35 -3.20 4.57
CA GLY A 121 -5.89 -4.11 3.56
C GLY A 121 -5.03 -5.36 3.43
N ASP A 122 -3.72 -5.23 3.26
CA ASP A 122 -2.83 -6.37 3.13
C ASP A 122 -2.70 -7.14 4.45
N SER A 123 -2.53 -6.44 5.58
CA SER A 123 -2.44 -7.09 6.89
C SER A 123 -3.65 -7.98 7.21
N ILE A 124 -4.85 -7.59 6.77
CA ILE A 124 -6.08 -8.35 7.01
C ILE A 124 -6.38 -9.31 5.85
N GLY A 125 -6.25 -8.86 4.60
CA GLY A 125 -6.54 -9.60 3.38
C GLY A 125 -5.68 -10.85 3.25
N HIS A 126 -4.37 -10.74 3.48
CA HIS A 126 -3.50 -11.89 3.53
C HIS A 126 -3.91 -12.87 4.63
N ALA A 127 -3.97 -12.39 5.87
CA ALA A 127 -4.15 -13.25 7.04
C ALA A 127 -5.52 -13.96 7.08
N TYR A 128 -6.58 -13.29 6.61
CA TYR A 128 -7.96 -13.75 6.76
C TYR A 128 -8.63 -14.20 5.45
N ALA A 129 -7.99 -14.02 4.29
CA ALA A 129 -8.51 -14.51 3.02
C ALA A 129 -7.45 -15.24 2.20
N THR A 130 -6.45 -14.53 1.67
CA THR A 130 -5.55 -15.09 0.66
C THR A 130 -4.73 -16.27 1.19
N ASN A 131 -4.12 -16.15 2.36
CA ASN A 131 -3.29 -17.22 2.92
C ASN A 131 -4.13 -18.48 3.25
N LEU A 132 -5.43 -18.31 3.55
CA LEU A 132 -6.36 -19.41 3.81
C LEU A 132 -6.90 -20.02 2.50
N ALA A 133 -7.02 -19.23 1.45
CA ALA A 133 -7.52 -19.68 0.16
C ALA A 133 -6.47 -20.43 -0.67
N VAL A 134 -5.20 -20.00 -0.61
CA VAL A 134 -4.10 -20.67 -1.34
C VAL A 134 -4.05 -22.20 -1.11
N PRO A 135 -4.06 -22.74 0.13
CA PRO A 135 -4.02 -24.19 0.32
C PRO A 135 -5.30 -24.92 -0.15
N VAL A 136 -6.44 -24.23 -0.21
CA VAL A 136 -7.69 -24.78 -0.75
C VAL A 136 -7.59 -24.89 -2.28
N GLU A 137 -7.19 -23.81 -2.95
CA GLU A 137 -7.11 -23.79 -4.41
C GLU A 137 -5.88 -24.55 -4.95
N PHE A 138 -4.86 -24.73 -4.10
CA PHE A 138 -3.63 -25.45 -4.41
C PHE A 138 -3.32 -26.52 -3.35
N PRO A 139 -4.03 -27.67 -3.36
CA PRO A 139 -3.94 -28.69 -2.30
C PRO A 139 -2.53 -29.20 -2.00
N LYS A 140 -1.65 -29.28 -3.01
CA LYS A 140 -0.24 -29.67 -2.82
C LYS A 140 0.55 -28.72 -1.92
N LEU A 141 0.20 -27.43 -1.90
CA LEU A 141 0.77 -26.47 -0.95
C LEU A 141 0.16 -26.68 0.44
N GLY A 142 -1.14 -26.97 0.52
CA GLY A 142 -1.80 -27.33 1.78
C GLY A 142 -1.24 -28.59 2.43
N GLU A 143 -0.93 -29.62 1.64
CA GLU A 143 -0.25 -30.84 2.10
C GLU A 143 1.15 -30.56 2.67
N ARG A 144 1.83 -29.55 2.14
CA ARG A 144 3.21 -29.21 2.51
C ARG A 144 3.32 -28.23 3.68
N TYR A 145 2.47 -27.21 3.70
CA TYR A 145 2.57 -26.05 4.60
C TYR A 145 1.37 -25.90 5.53
N GLY A 146 0.28 -26.65 5.31
CA GLY A 146 -0.89 -26.68 6.17
C GLY A 146 -2.01 -25.73 5.72
N ARG A 147 -2.79 -25.24 6.70
CA ARG A 147 -4.05 -24.51 6.46
C ARG A 147 -3.88 -23.04 6.08
N SER A 148 -2.67 -22.52 6.19
CA SER A 148 -2.31 -21.15 5.82
C SER A 148 -1.02 -21.24 5.02
N VAL A 149 -1.01 -20.68 3.81
CA VAL A 149 0.16 -20.65 2.94
C VAL A 149 0.46 -19.21 2.60
N SER A 150 1.59 -18.73 3.09
CA SER A 150 2.06 -17.37 2.87
C SER A 150 2.66 -17.20 1.46
N TYR A 151 2.92 -15.94 1.08
CA TYR A 151 3.51 -15.61 -0.21
C TYR A 151 4.88 -16.29 -0.43
N ALA A 152 5.79 -16.25 0.56
CA ALA A 152 7.10 -16.91 0.52
C ALA A 152 7.04 -18.44 0.28
N GLU A 153 5.93 -19.09 0.63
CA GLU A 153 5.75 -20.54 0.46
C GLU A 153 5.14 -20.91 -0.90
N GLY A 154 4.51 -19.95 -1.58
CA GLY A 154 3.68 -20.19 -2.76
C GLY A 154 3.49 -18.98 -3.67
N GLU A 155 4.54 -18.21 -3.94
CA GLU A 155 4.53 -16.92 -4.66
C GLU A 155 3.54 -16.87 -5.84
N SER A 156 3.72 -17.75 -6.83
CA SER A 156 2.88 -17.75 -8.03
C SER A 156 1.43 -18.14 -7.75
N GLN A 157 1.17 -18.98 -6.75
CA GLN A 157 -0.16 -19.44 -6.37
C GLN A 157 -0.89 -18.35 -5.61
N HIS A 158 -0.16 -17.65 -4.75
CA HIS A 158 -0.60 -16.52 -3.97
C HIS A 158 -1.17 -15.42 -4.87
N VAL A 159 -0.37 -14.95 -5.85
CA VAL A 159 -0.82 -13.94 -6.84
C VAL A 159 -2.00 -14.43 -7.69
N ARG A 160 -2.05 -15.73 -8.02
CA ARG A 160 -3.16 -16.29 -8.79
C ARG A 160 -4.46 -16.33 -8.01
N THR A 161 -4.40 -16.51 -6.69
CA THR A 161 -5.56 -16.48 -5.80
C THR A 161 -6.09 -15.06 -5.65
N GLU A 162 -5.21 -14.07 -5.41
CA GLU A 162 -5.58 -12.65 -5.28
C GLU A 162 -6.25 -12.15 -6.55
N PHE A 163 -5.64 -12.46 -7.70
CA PHE A 163 -6.21 -12.08 -8.99
C PHE A 163 -7.52 -12.81 -9.32
N ALA A 164 -7.73 -14.02 -8.78
CA ALA A 164 -8.98 -14.74 -8.92
C ALA A 164 -10.13 -14.09 -8.14
N PHE A 165 -9.86 -13.54 -6.94
CA PHE A 165 -10.86 -12.75 -6.21
C PHE A 165 -11.30 -11.53 -7.01
N ASP A 166 -10.34 -10.78 -7.57
CA ASP A 166 -10.67 -9.63 -8.42
C ASP A 166 -11.53 -10.03 -9.63
N VAL A 167 -11.19 -11.15 -10.28
CA VAL A 167 -11.95 -11.67 -11.42
C VAL A 167 -13.39 -12.04 -11.03
N ASN A 168 -13.59 -12.67 -9.87
CA ASN A 168 -14.92 -12.98 -9.34
C ASN A 168 -15.72 -11.70 -9.03
N GLU A 169 -15.12 -10.70 -8.38
CA GLU A 169 -15.78 -9.43 -8.07
C GLU A 169 -16.17 -8.63 -9.33
N ILE A 170 -15.30 -8.62 -10.36
CA ILE A 170 -15.64 -8.05 -11.68
C ILE A 170 -16.82 -8.80 -12.29
N ALA A 171 -16.81 -10.14 -12.26
CA ALA A 171 -17.89 -10.96 -12.81
C ALA A 171 -19.24 -10.66 -12.15
N ARG A 172 -19.23 -10.29 -10.86
CA ARG A 172 -20.41 -9.95 -10.06
C ARG A 172 -20.78 -8.48 -10.11
N GLY A 173 -19.99 -7.64 -10.76
CA GLY A 173 -20.22 -6.20 -10.85
C GLY A 173 -20.09 -5.49 -9.50
N ARG A 174 -19.32 -6.06 -8.57
CA ARG A 174 -19.09 -5.55 -7.21
C ARG A 174 -17.95 -4.54 -7.11
N PHE A 175 -17.18 -4.35 -8.18
CA PHE A 175 -16.22 -3.26 -8.28
C PHE A 175 -16.75 -2.05 -9.02
N ALA A 176 -16.11 -0.91 -8.74
CA ALA A 176 -16.26 0.28 -9.54
C ALA A 176 -15.93 -0.03 -11.01
N PRO A 177 -16.72 0.48 -11.98
CA PRO A 177 -16.43 0.29 -13.39
C PRO A 177 -15.06 0.87 -13.75
N VAL A 178 -14.29 0.19 -14.60
CA VAL A 178 -12.94 0.66 -14.98
C VAL A 178 -12.93 2.08 -15.57
N HIS A 179 -14.02 2.52 -16.18
CA HIS A 179 -14.13 3.88 -16.69
C HIS A 179 -14.33 4.92 -15.59
N TYR A 180 -14.97 4.55 -14.48
CA TYR A 180 -15.06 5.37 -13.28
C TYR A 180 -13.69 5.49 -12.62
N LEU A 181 -12.99 4.37 -12.40
CA LEU A 181 -11.62 4.38 -11.85
C LEU A 181 -10.66 5.24 -12.67
N ARG A 182 -10.78 5.21 -14.01
CA ARG A 182 -10.02 6.09 -14.91
C ARG A 182 -10.44 7.55 -14.87
N HIS A 183 -11.70 7.83 -14.55
CA HIS A 183 -12.22 9.19 -14.41
C HIS A 183 -11.66 9.84 -13.15
N VAL A 184 -11.71 9.15 -12.01
CA VAL A 184 -11.04 9.57 -10.77
C VAL A 184 -9.53 9.71 -11.02
N GLY A 185 -8.93 8.66 -11.59
CA GLY A 185 -7.50 8.60 -11.88
C GLY A 185 -6.66 8.35 -10.65
N ILE A 186 -5.34 8.41 -10.84
CA ILE A 186 -4.34 8.12 -9.81
C ILE A 186 -3.29 9.21 -9.81
N GLN A 187 -2.96 9.71 -8.62
CA GLN A 187 -1.95 10.75 -8.40
C GLN A 187 -1.01 10.35 -7.26
N VAL A 188 0.25 10.76 -7.37
CA VAL A 188 1.29 10.47 -6.37
C VAL A 188 2.03 11.78 -6.04
N PRO A 189 2.02 12.24 -4.79
CA PRO A 189 2.76 13.42 -4.36
C PRO A 189 4.24 13.04 -4.16
N GLN A 190 5.02 13.14 -5.24
CA GLN A 190 6.39 12.61 -5.29
C GLN A 190 7.28 13.12 -4.14
N ARG A 191 7.20 14.42 -3.80
CA ARG A 191 7.98 15.01 -2.71
C ARG A 191 7.65 14.38 -1.35
N GLN A 192 6.36 14.19 -1.03
CA GLN A 192 5.94 13.55 0.22
C GLN A 192 6.41 12.09 0.27
N LEU A 193 6.29 11.37 -0.84
CA LEU A 193 6.71 9.97 -0.95
C LEU A 193 8.23 9.81 -0.78
N GLU A 194 9.02 10.63 -1.49
CA GLU A 194 10.48 10.66 -1.40
C GLU A 194 10.95 10.93 0.02
N LEU A 195 10.37 11.94 0.65
CA LEU A 195 10.71 12.34 2.00
C LEU A 195 10.34 11.26 3.02
N ALA A 196 9.11 10.71 2.96
CA ALA A 196 8.68 9.66 3.88
C ALA A 196 9.52 8.39 3.71
N PHE A 197 9.84 8.00 2.48
CA PHE A 197 10.69 6.85 2.19
C PHE A 197 12.10 7.05 2.75
N TYR A 198 12.70 8.21 2.49
CA TYR A 198 14.00 8.55 3.05
C TYR A 198 13.96 8.53 4.58
N GLN A 199 13.00 9.22 5.21
CA GLN A 199 12.89 9.29 6.67
C GLN A 199 12.70 7.91 7.32
N THR A 200 12.04 6.97 6.65
CA THR A 200 11.86 5.61 7.18
C THR A 200 13.09 4.73 6.97
N TYR A 201 13.74 4.81 5.80
CA TYR A 201 14.72 3.80 5.37
C TYR A 201 16.15 4.31 5.21
N GLY A 202 16.37 5.63 5.27
CA GLY A 202 17.68 6.25 5.00
C GLY A 202 18.16 6.13 3.56
N LEU A 203 17.26 5.77 2.64
CA LEU A 203 17.56 5.60 1.23
C LEU A 203 16.95 6.74 0.43
N ALA A 204 17.79 7.46 -0.31
CA ALA A 204 17.33 8.41 -1.31
C ALA A 204 16.93 7.64 -2.59
N GLU A 205 15.65 7.67 -2.92
CA GLU A 205 15.09 7.19 -4.18
C GLU A 205 14.62 8.39 -5.00
N ASP A 206 14.93 8.40 -6.30
CA ASP A 206 14.46 9.43 -7.25
C ASP A 206 13.28 8.86 -8.03
N PHE A 207 12.07 9.35 -7.74
CA PHE A 207 10.82 8.88 -8.36
C PHE A 207 10.47 9.69 -9.63
N SER A 208 11.33 10.62 -10.05
CA SER A 208 11.11 11.43 -11.25
C SER A 208 11.43 10.64 -12.54
N ALA A 209 10.79 10.96 -13.67
CA ALA A 209 10.89 10.15 -14.88
C ALA A 209 12.24 10.32 -15.62
N GLY A 210 13.17 9.35 -15.49
CA GLY A 210 14.48 9.39 -16.13
C GLY A 210 15.04 7.99 -16.38
N LYS A 211 15.73 7.81 -17.51
CA LYS A 211 16.36 6.53 -17.89
C LYS A 211 17.46 6.17 -16.87
N GLY A 212 17.22 5.10 -16.10
CA GLY A 212 18.13 4.61 -15.06
C GLY A 212 17.57 4.62 -13.63
N ARG A 213 16.30 4.99 -13.43
CA ARG A 213 15.67 5.18 -12.12
C ARG A 213 14.81 4.01 -11.67
N ARG A 214 14.67 3.84 -10.35
CA ARG A 214 14.11 2.67 -9.66
C ARG A 214 12.57 2.62 -9.66
N VAL A 215 11.86 3.75 -9.63
CA VAL A 215 10.38 3.78 -9.68
C VAL A 215 9.87 4.83 -10.67
N ASN A 216 9.13 4.41 -11.71
CA ASN A 216 8.59 5.29 -12.76
C ASN A 216 7.09 5.56 -12.57
N VAL A 217 6.73 6.71 -11.97
CA VAL A 217 5.33 7.09 -11.71
C VAL A 217 4.47 7.12 -12.97
N LYS A 218 5.01 7.51 -14.14
CA LYS A 218 4.24 7.49 -15.41
C LYS A 218 3.95 6.06 -15.87
N GLY A 219 4.94 5.18 -15.77
CA GLY A 219 4.80 3.75 -16.08
C GLY A 219 3.78 3.08 -15.15
N TYR A 220 3.87 3.40 -13.86
CA TYR A 220 2.93 2.99 -12.82
C TYR A 220 1.49 3.44 -13.11
N ARG A 221 1.25 4.74 -13.36
CA ARG A 221 -0.10 5.25 -13.70
C ARG A 221 -0.68 4.56 -14.93
N PHE A 222 0.17 4.25 -15.91
CA PHE A 222 -0.26 3.45 -17.06
C PHE A 222 -0.60 2.01 -16.67
N ALA A 223 0.24 1.36 -15.86
CA ALA A 223 0.05 -0.01 -15.41
C ALA A 223 -1.29 -0.16 -14.67
N VAL A 224 -1.50 0.68 -13.67
CA VAL A 224 -2.66 0.63 -12.78
C VAL A 224 -3.94 1.09 -13.47
N SER A 225 -3.95 2.27 -14.12
CA SER A 225 -5.21 2.80 -14.67
C SER A 225 -5.63 2.15 -16.01
N ARG A 226 -4.72 1.45 -16.70
CA ARG A 226 -4.99 0.93 -18.06
C ARG A 226 -4.60 -0.52 -18.26
N PHE A 227 -3.38 -0.91 -17.94
CA PHE A 227 -2.85 -2.22 -18.31
C PHE A 227 -3.48 -3.35 -17.50
N ILE A 228 -3.36 -3.30 -16.16
CA ILE A 228 -3.82 -4.36 -15.26
C ILE A 228 -5.35 -4.54 -15.36
N PRO A 229 -6.19 -3.48 -15.25
CA PRO A 229 -7.64 -3.65 -15.37
C PRO A 229 -8.06 -4.23 -16.73
N ARG A 230 -7.33 -3.92 -17.82
CA ARG A 230 -7.65 -4.49 -19.13
C ARG A 230 -7.41 -6.00 -19.16
N ILE A 231 -6.34 -6.48 -18.50
CA ILE A 231 -6.06 -7.90 -18.35
C ILE A 231 -7.12 -8.55 -17.45
N ALA A 232 -7.44 -7.94 -16.31
CA ALA A 232 -8.46 -8.43 -15.38
C ALA A 232 -9.80 -8.66 -16.09
N TYR A 233 -10.32 -7.67 -16.81
CA TYR A 233 -11.57 -7.81 -17.57
C TYR A 233 -11.50 -8.87 -18.68
N ALA A 234 -10.34 -9.04 -19.33
CA ALA A 234 -10.17 -10.08 -20.35
C ALA A 234 -10.15 -11.48 -19.72
N VAL A 235 -9.50 -11.64 -18.56
CA VAL A 235 -9.49 -12.89 -17.79
C VAL A 235 -10.88 -13.19 -17.23
N THR A 236 -11.63 -12.18 -16.76
CA THR A 236 -13.04 -12.35 -16.38
C THR A 236 -13.90 -12.91 -17.50
N LEU A 237 -13.70 -12.48 -18.76
CA LEU A 237 -14.44 -13.08 -19.88
C LEU A 237 -14.18 -14.58 -20.05
N LEU A 238 -12.99 -15.05 -19.68
CA LEU A 238 -12.61 -16.46 -19.79
C LEU A 238 -13.13 -17.29 -18.61
N HIS A 239 -13.25 -16.71 -17.42
CA HIS A 239 -13.51 -17.45 -16.17
C HIS A 239 -14.89 -17.22 -15.54
N ARG A 240 -15.61 -16.15 -15.90
CA ARG A 240 -16.90 -15.77 -15.27
C ARG A 240 -17.98 -16.86 -15.23
N HIS A 241 -17.88 -17.87 -16.09
CA HIS A 241 -18.83 -19.00 -16.15
C HIS A 241 -18.45 -20.15 -15.22
N SER A 242 -17.30 -20.06 -14.56
CA SER A 242 -16.75 -21.05 -13.63
C SER A 242 -16.67 -20.53 -12.18
N GLU A 243 -17.19 -19.32 -11.92
CA GLU A 243 -17.23 -18.74 -10.58
C GLU A 243 -18.17 -19.53 -9.65
N PRO A 244 -17.87 -19.59 -8.34
CA PRO A 244 -18.69 -20.34 -7.38
C PRO A 244 -20.11 -19.75 -7.30
N PRO A 245 -21.16 -20.53 -7.00
CA PRO A 245 -22.50 -19.98 -6.86
C PRO A 245 -22.55 -18.88 -5.80
N VAL A 246 -23.34 -17.83 -6.06
CA VAL A 246 -23.64 -16.80 -5.04
C VAL A 246 -24.44 -17.46 -3.93
N VAL A 247 -23.89 -17.48 -2.72
CA VAL A 247 -24.58 -17.95 -1.52
C VAL A 247 -24.92 -16.75 -0.65
N ASP A 248 -26.19 -16.61 -0.31
CA ASP A 248 -26.65 -15.54 0.57
C ASP A 248 -25.98 -15.65 1.95
N SER A 249 -25.49 -14.52 2.45
CA SER A 249 -24.83 -14.42 3.75
C SER A 249 -24.91 -13.00 4.30
N PRO A 250 -24.78 -12.80 5.62
CA PRO A 250 -24.75 -11.45 6.21
C PRO A 250 -23.64 -10.56 5.60
N GLU A 251 -22.48 -11.14 5.29
CA GLU A 251 -21.37 -10.44 4.64
C GLU A 251 -21.73 -9.98 3.22
N LEU A 252 -22.34 -10.86 2.41
CA LEU A 252 -22.76 -10.51 1.06
C LEU A 252 -23.84 -9.42 1.07
N GLN A 253 -24.83 -9.54 1.95
CA GLN A 253 -25.90 -8.56 2.10
C GLN A 253 -25.34 -7.19 2.48
N ARG A 254 -24.44 -7.14 3.48
CA ARG A 254 -23.78 -5.91 3.91
C ARG A 254 -22.93 -5.30 2.80
N LEU A 255 -22.03 -6.09 2.20
CA LEU A 255 -21.14 -5.61 1.14
C LEU A 255 -21.94 -5.08 -0.06
N THR A 256 -22.99 -5.79 -0.47
CA THR A 256 -23.85 -5.37 -1.58
C THR A 256 -24.60 -4.08 -1.25
N ALA A 257 -25.08 -3.91 -0.01
CA ALA A 257 -25.76 -2.69 0.41
C ALA A 257 -24.81 -1.48 0.42
N GLU A 258 -23.61 -1.63 1.00
CA GLU A 258 -22.60 -0.56 1.01
C GLU A 258 -22.18 -0.17 -0.41
N LEU A 259 -21.91 -1.17 -1.28
CA LEU A 259 -21.55 -0.93 -2.67
C LEU A 259 -22.70 -0.32 -3.49
N ALA A 260 -23.96 -0.66 -3.20
CA ALA A 260 -25.10 -0.06 -3.89
C ALA A 260 -25.22 1.45 -3.60
N GLU A 261 -24.98 1.86 -2.35
CA GLU A 261 -24.95 3.28 -1.98
C GLU A 261 -23.78 4.02 -2.64
N VAL A 262 -22.58 3.43 -2.61
CA VAL A 262 -21.40 3.97 -3.32
C VAL A 262 -21.69 4.09 -4.82
N ALA A 263 -22.23 3.05 -5.45
CA ALA A 263 -22.51 3.02 -6.88
C ALA A 263 -23.54 4.06 -7.29
N LYS A 264 -24.61 4.23 -6.49
CA LYS A 264 -25.66 5.22 -6.71
C LYS A 264 -25.11 6.64 -6.60
N LYS A 265 -24.34 6.93 -5.55
CA LYS A 265 -23.79 8.27 -5.32
C LYS A 265 -22.80 8.69 -6.39
N ASN A 266 -21.98 7.76 -6.88
CA ASN A 266 -20.95 8.02 -7.87
C ASN A 266 -21.40 7.73 -9.32
N ASP A 267 -22.71 7.51 -9.53
CA ASP A 267 -23.34 7.22 -10.83
C ASP A 267 -22.57 6.17 -11.66
N TRP A 268 -22.23 5.03 -11.03
CA TRP A 268 -21.44 3.98 -11.68
C TRP A 268 -22.10 3.47 -12.97
N ASP A 269 -23.43 3.53 -13.08
CA ASP A 269 -24.14 3.14 -14.29
C ASP A 269 -23.73 3.95 -15.53
N ALA A 270 -23.45 5.25 -15.39
CA ALA A 270 -22.95 6.08 -16.48
C ALA A 270 -21.56 5.64 -16.99
N TYR A 271 -20.77 4.96 -16.14
CA TYR A 271 -19.44 4.45 -16.45
C TYR A 271 -19.43 2.97 -16.88
N ARG A 272 -20.53 2.23 -16.71
CA ARG A 272 -20.61 0.83 -17.12
C ARG A 272 -20.63 0.71 -18.64
N ARG A 273 -19.71 -0.07 -19.18
CA ARG A 273 -19.61 -0.38 -20.63
C ARG A 273 -19.58 -1.87 -20.83
N LYS A 274 -20.24 -2.34 -21.90
CA LYS A 274 -20.09 -3.73 -22.34
C LYS A 274 -18.66 -3.95 -22.85
N PRO A 275 -18.07 -5.14 -22.65
CA PRO A 275 -16.77 -5.49 -23.21
C PRO A 275 -16.77 -5.27 -24.74
N GLY A 276 -15.81 -4.49 -25.23
CA GLY A 276 -15.66 -4.23 -26.66
C GLY A 276 -14.82 -5.30 -27.36
N ILE A 277 -14.74 -5.21 -28.69
CA ILE A 277 -13.96 -6.14 -29.54
C ILE A 277 -12.53 -6.31 -29.01
N GLY A 278 -11.87 -5.22 -28.61
CA GLY A 278 -10.50 -5.27 -28.09
C GLY A 278 -10.33 -6.08 -26.79
N THR A 279 -11.35 -6.18 -25.95
CA THR A 279 -11.32 -7.01 -24.72
C THR A 279 -11.51 -8.48 -25.09
N TYR A 280 -12.45 -8.79 -26.00
CA TYR A 280 -12.63 -10.15 -26.52
C TYR A 280 -11.40 -10.67 -27.28
N THR A 281 -10.76 -9.84 -28.10
CA THR A 281 -9.51 -10.19 -28.79
C THR A 281 -8.40 -10.50 -27.79
N LEU A 282 -8.25 -9.69 -26.73
CA LEU A 282 -7.27 -9.96 -25.68
C LEU A 282 -7.59 -11.25 -24.92
N ALA A 283 -8.86 -11.52 -24.61
CA ALA A 283 -9.29 -12.76 -23.98
C ALA A 283 -8.96 -13.98 -24.87
N GLY A 284 -9.27 -13.92 -26.18
CA GLY A 284 -8.93 -14.98 -27.13
C GLY A 284 -7.41 -15.22 -27.24
N PHE A 285 -6.62 -14.14 -27.23
CA PHE A 285 -5.16 -14.26 -27.18
C PHE A 285 -4.68 -14.92 -25.89
N LEU A 286 -5.15 -14.45 -24.73
CA LEU A 286 -4.82 -15.04 -23.44
C LEU A 286 -5.28 -16.48 -23.32
N PHE A 287 -6.35 -16.90 -24.00
CA PHE A 287 -6.78 -18.30 -24.04
C PHE A 287 -5.75 -19.20 -24.74
N ILE A 288 -5.23 -18.78 -25.90
CA ILE A 288 -4.36 -19.59 -26.77
C ILE A 288 -2.92 -19.65 -26.25
N VAL A 289 -2.38 -18.55 -25.72
CA VAL A 289 -0.95 -18.47 -25.41
C VAL A 289 -0.59 -19.36 -24.20
N PRO A 290 0.52 -20.13 -24.26
CA PRO A 290 1.01 -20.91 -23.13
C PRO A 290 1.21 -20.07 -21.87
N LYS A 291 0.80 -20.61 -20.72
CA LYS A 291 0.84 -19.93 -19.41
C LYS A 291 2.23 -20.07 -18.78
N ILE A 292 3.24 -19.51 -19.44
CA ILE A 292 4.65 -19.56 -19.03
C ILE A 292 5.10 -18.18 -18.56
N GLY A 293 5.96 -18.14 -17.53
CA GLY A 293 6.48 -16.89 -16.98
C GLY A 293 5.34 -15.97 -16.48
N PRO A 294 5.35 -14.67 -16.86
CA PRO A 294 4.33 -13.70 -16.45
C PRO A 294 2.89 -14.10 -16.80
N LEU A 295 2.70 -14.88 -17.88
CA LEU A 295 1.38 -15.31 -18.34
C LEU A 295 0.72 -16.35 -17.44
N LYS A 296 1.44 -16.89 -16.44
CA LYS A 296 0.85 -17.75 -15.39
C LYS A 296 -0.29 -17.07 -14.63
N LEU A 297 -0.28 -15.75 -14.52
CA LEU A 297 -1.32 -14.98 -13.84
C LEU A 297 -2.70 -15.12 -14.52
N ALA A 298 -2.74 -15.30 -15.84
CA ALA A 298 -3.98 -15.54 -16.56
C ALA A 298 -4.56 -16.95 -16.33
N ALA A 299 -3.79 -17.85 -15.70
CA ALA A 299 -4.26 -19.16 -15.27
C ALA A 299 -4.84 -19.10 -13.85
N VAL A 300 -5.74 -18.16 -13.59
CA VAL A 300 -6.42 -18.04 -12.28
C VAL A 300 -7.08 -19.37 -11.90
N LYS A 301 -7.11 -19.63 -10.59
CA LYS A 301 -8.01 -20.64 -10.01
C LYS A 301 -9.05 -19.87 -9.21
N GLY A 302 -10.28 -19.88 -9.71
CA GLY A 302 -11.41 -19.21 -9.08
C GLY A 302 -11.62 -19.67 -7.64
N PRO A 303 -12.19 -18.83 -6.77
CA PRO A 303 -12.46 -19.20 -5.39
C PRO A 303 -13.54 -20.29 -5.29
N THR A 304 -13.50 -21.06 -4.21
CA THR A 304 -14.67 -21.79 -3.70
C THR A 304 -15.67 -20.85 -3.02
N THR A 305 -16.88 -21.33 -2.72
CA THR A 305 -17.86 -20.57 -1.91
C THR A 305 -17.32 -20.20 -0.52
N GLU A 306 -16.49 -21.06 0.09
CA GLU A 306 -15.89 -20.78 1.39
C GLU A 306 -14.83 -19.69 1.29
N THR A 307 -13.96 -19.75 0.30
CA THR A 307 -12.88 -18.77 0.10
C THR A 307 -13.42 -17.42 -0.40
N ASP A 308 -14.51 -17.40 -1.19
CA ASP A 308 -15.25 -16.17 -1.54
C ASP A 308 -15.86 -15.49 -0.30
N ARG A 309 -16.44 -16.28 0.62
CA ARG A 309 -16.96 -15.74 1.89
C ARG A 309 -15.84 -15.16 2.76
N ALA A 310 -14.72 -15.87 2.89
CA ALA A 310 -13.56 -15.39 3.65
C ALA A 310 -13.01 -14.09 3.05
N TYR A 311 -12.95 -13.99 1.72
CA TYR A 311 -12.61 -12.77 1.00
C TYR A 311 -13.56 -11.61 1.36
N MET A 312 -14.88 -11.76 1.18
CA MET A 312 -15.84 -10.70 1.50
C MET A 312 -15.76 -10.27 2.97
N GLN A 313 -15.60 -11.23 3.88
CA GLN A 313 -15.43 -10.94 5.29
C GLN A 313 -14.14 -10.14 5.56
N SER A 314 -13.04 -10.48 4.89
CA SER A 314 -11.78 -9.73 5.02
C SER A 314 -11.93 -8.30 4.52
N VAL A 315 -12.62 -8.06 3.39
CA VAL A 315 -12.87 -6.72 2.84
C VAL A 315 -13.66 -5.86 3.82
N LEU A 316 -14.74 -6.40 4.38
CA LEU A 316 -15.55 -5.69 5.38
C LEU A 316 -14.76 -5.39 6.66
N ARG A 317 -13.94 -6.35 7.14
CA ARG A 317 -13.05 -6.13 8.29
C ARG A 317 -12.02 -5.04 8.01
N SER A 318 -11.46 -5.01 6.80
CA SER A 318 -10.51 -3.98 6.36
C SER A 318 -11.16 -2.60 6.30
N ALA A 319 -12.37 -2.51 5.73
CA ALA A 319 -13.14 -1.27 5.68
C ALA A 319 -13.50 -0.76 7.09
N ASP A 320 -13.92 -1.64 8.00
CA ASP A 320 -14.20 -1.28 9.39
C ASP A 320 -12.95 -0.81 10.14
N ALA A 321 -11.83 -1.51 9.98
CA ALA A 321 -10.55 -1.15 10.58
C ALA A 321 -10.04 0.20 10.05
N LEU A 322 -10.17 0.45 8.75
CA LEU A 322 -9.79 1.72 8.13
C LEU A 322 -10.70 2.87 8.62
N ASN A 323 -12.02 2.68 8.62
CA ASN A 323 -12.96 3.66 9.17
C ASN A 323 -12.62 4.00 10.63
N PHE A 324 -12.33 2.99 11.45
CA PHE A 324 -11.92 3.19 12.84
C PHE A 324 -10.60 3.96 12.93
N ALA A 325 -9.57 3.57 12.17
CA ALA A 325 -8.27 4.22 12.19
C ALA A 325 -8.36 5.70 11.75
N VAL A 326 -9.03 5.98 10.65
CA VAL A 326 -9.22 7.35 10.10
C VAL A 326 -9.98 8.24 11.08
N ARG A 327 -11.02 7.71 11.75
CA ARG A 327 -11.79 8.48 12.75
C ARG A 327 -10.97 8.87 13.97
N ARG A 328 -9.96 8.09 14.36
CA ARG A 328 -9.06 8.48 15.47
C ARG A 328 -8.24 9.72 15.15
N PHE A 329 -8.02 10.03 13.87
CA PHE A 329 -7.38 11.26 13.42
C PHE A 329 -8.37 12.43 13.25
N THR A 330 -9.68 12.21 13.40
CA THR A 330 -10.71 13.24 13.24
C THR A 330 -11.11 13.81 14.61
N PRO A 331 -10.84 15.11 14.90
CA PRO A 331 -11.25 15.71 16.17
C PRO A 331 -12.78 15.72 16.36
N PRO A 332 -13.28 15.64 17.61
CA PRO A 332 -14.71 15.80 17.89
C PRO A 332 -15.26 17.11 17.33
N PRO A 333 -16.54 17.15 16.87
CA PRO A 333 -17.15 18.37 16.33
C PRO A 333 -17.06 19.60 17.24
N ALA A 334 -17.04 19.40 18.56
CA ALA A 334 -16.96 20.45 19.58
C ALA A 334 -15.59 21.15 19.68
N THR A 335 -14.52 20.56 19.14
CA THR A 335 -13.17 21.15 19.12
C THR A 335 -12.74 21.56 17.71
N ARG A 336 -13.67 21.61 16.76
CA ARG A 336 -13.40 22.11 15.41
C ARG A 336 -13.36 23.64 15.44
N PRO A 337 -12.33 24.31 14.91
CA PRO A 337 -12.41 25.74 14.66
C PRO A 337 -13.64 26.01 13.80
N SER A 338 -14.30 27.15 14.03
CA SER A 338 -15.42 27.55 13.19
C SER A 338 -14.97 27.63 11.72
N ALA A 339 -15.87 27.41 10.76
CA ALA A 339 -15.53 27.52 9.34
C ALA A 339 -14.88 28.87 8.99
N ALA A 340 -15.20 29.92 9.75
CA ALA A 340 -14.61 31.25 9.64
C ALA A 340 -13.17 31.35 10.20
N GLU A 341 -12.87 30.67 11.31
CA GLU A 341 -11.50 30.62 11.88
C GLU A 341 -10.58 29.72 11.05
N ALA A 342 -11.08 28.61 10.53
CA ALA A 342 -10.30 27.75 9.65
C ALA A 342 -10.05 28.42 8.29
N ALA A 343 -11.03 29.17 7.75
CA ALA A 343 -10.86 29.94 6.53
C ALA A 343 -9.98 31.20 6.70
N SER A 344 -9.87 31.76 7.90
CA SER A 344 -8.93 32.86 8.18
C SER A 344 -7.49 32.38 8.37
N MET A 345 -7.29 31.11 8.73
CA MET A 345 -5.98 30.44 8.81
C MET A 345 -5.52 29.85 7.47
N ASP A 346 -6.45 29.52 6.58
CA ASP A 346 -6.18 29.03 5.23
C ASP A 346 -6.19 30.19 4.22
N VAL A 347 -5.08 30.93 4.16
CA VAL A 347 -4.91 32.08 3.25
C VAL A 347 -4.49 31.68 1.82
N HIS A 348 -4.27 30.40 1.53
CA HIS A 348 -3.61 29.96 0.29
C HIS A 348 -4.16 28.71 -0.39
N SER A 349 -5.42 28.30 -0.17
CA SER A 349 -6.00 27.23 -0.99
C SER A 349 -6.26 27.66 -2.45
N GLN A 350 -5.22 27.50 -3.26
CA GLN A 350 -5.23 27.12 -4.67
C GLN A 350 -4.43 25.81 -4.76
N PRO A 351 -4.24 25.17 -5.93
CA PRO A 351 -2.88 24.66 -6.14
C PRO A 351 -1.92 25.87 -6.03
N PRO A 352 -0.81 25.86 -5.26
CA PRO A 352 0.12 24.73 -5.16
C PRO A 352 0.57 24.39 -3.70
N PRO A 353 1.17 23.20 -3.49
CA PRO A 353 1.97 22.95 -2.30
C PRO A 353 3.28 23.73 -2.41
N SER A 354 3.48 24.75 -1.58
CA SER A 354 4.82 25.35 -1.42
C SER A 354 5.20 25.82 -0.03
N ASP A 355 4.32 25.75 0.98
CA ASP A 355 4.75 25.89 2.37
C ASP A 355 3.96 24.95 3.29
N PRO A 356 4.59 23.89 3.84
CA PRO A 356 3.96 23.14 4.91
C PRO A 356 3.73 24.07 6.11
N LEU A 357 2.62 23.88 6.83
CA LEU A 357 2.41 24.52 8.13
C LEU A 357 3.68 24.40 8.98
N PRO A 358 4.12 25.44 9.72
CA PRO A 358 5.34 25.35 10.52
C PRO A 358 5.20 24.25 11.57
N ALA A 359 5.85 23.11 11.31
CA ALA A 359 6.08 22.06 12.28
C ALA A 359 7.02 22.61 13.37
N ARG A 360 6.75 22.32 14.65
CA ARG A 360 7.69 22.61 15.74
C ARG A 360 8.96 21.79 15.52
N LEU A 361 10.03 22.46 15.08
CA LEU A 361 11.35 21.88 14.85
C LEU A 361 12.04 21.54 16.18
N GLY A 362 12.52 20.30 16.35
CA GLY A 362 13.53 19.97 17.39
C GLY A 362 13.14 19.05 18.55
N ALA A 363 12.05 18.28 18.48
CA ALA A 363 11.71 17.33 19.54
C ALA A 363 12.24 15.90 19.26
N GLU A 364 12.99 15.35 20.21
CA GLU A 364 13.58 14.00 20.16
C GLU A 364 12.55 12.91 20.53
N GLN A 365 12.56 11.77 19.84
CA GLN A 365 11.86 10.54 20.27
C GLN A 365 12.59 9.26 19.83
N PRO A 366 13.12 8.46 20.77
CA PRO A 366 13.46 7.06 20.57
C PRO A 366 12.20 6.21 20.78
N VAL A 367 11.68 5.54 19.74
CA VAL A 367 10.50 4.66 19.89
C VAL A 367 10.84 3.21 19.52
N PRO A 368 10.77 2.26 20.48
CA PRO A 368 11.02 0.84 20.23
C PRO A 368 9.92 0.14 19.42
N ARG A 369 10.28 -0.99 18.78
CA ARG A 369 9.34 -1.92 18.12
C ARG A 369 8.24 -2.38 19.08
N GLY A 370 6.99 -2.24 18.66
CA GLY A 370 5.83 -2.68 19.43
C GLY A 370 5.27 -1.65 20.42
N SER A 371 5.70 -0.39 20.32
CA SER A 371 5.17 0.70 21.13
C SER A 371 3.64 0.76 21.10
N SER A 372 3.03 0.79 22.28
CA SER A 372 1.62 1.16 22.49
C SER A 372 1.46 2.66 22.65
N ASP A 373 2.46 3.46 22.27
CA ASP A 373 2.41 4.91 22.33
C ASP A 373 1.25 5.41 21.47
N PRO A 374 0.26 6.11 22.04
CA PRO A 374 -0.82 6.72 21.28
C PRO A 374 -0.33 7.69 20.18
N ARG A 375 0.94 8.13 20.24
CA ARG A 375 1.61 9.02 19.28
C ARG A 375 2.34 8.29 18.14
N HIS A 376 2.43 6.96 18.17
CA HIS A 376 2.89 6.11 17.06
C HIS A 376 1.92 4.92 16.86
N PRO A 377 0.73 5.17 16.29
CA PRO A 377 -0.40 4.26 16.43
C PRO A 377 -0.30 2.96 15.60
N LEU A 378 0.63 2.91 14.64
CA LEU A 378 0.81 1.77 13.75
C LEU A 378 2.00 0.93 14.18
N ARG A 379 1.76 -0.38 14.31
CA ARG A 379 2.84 -1.36 14.50
C ARG A 379 3.53 -1.62 13.17
N ASN A 380 4.79 -2.01 13.20
CA ASN A 380 5.45 -2.54 12.02
C ASN A 380 5.03 -3.99 11.83
N ARG A 381 4.28 -4.23 10.75
CA ARG A 381 3.76 -5.55 10.36
C ARG A 381 4.45 -6.06 9.11
N ASP A 382 4.59 -7.36 9.04
CA ASP A 382 4.84 -8.06 7.80
C ASP A 382 3.50 -8.14 7.06
N LEU A 383 3.39 -7.48 5.92
CA LEU A 383 2.11 -7.33 5.23
C LEU A 383 1.60 -8.66 4.65
N ASP A 384 2.47 -9.59 4.27
CA ASP A 384 2.11 -10.92 3.74
C ASP A 384 1.48 -11.86 4.79
N THR A 385 1.74 -11.61 6.06
CA THR A 385 1.24 -12.42 7.19
C THR A 385 0.27 -11.66 8.08
N GLY A 386 0.29 -10.32 8.03
CA GLY A 386 -0.39 -9.45 8.96
C GLY A 386 0.20 -9.45 10.37
N GLU A 387 1.26 -10.22 10.63
CA GLU A 387 1.88 -10.35 11.94
C GLU A 387 2.83 -9.18 12.25
N THR A 388 3.05 -8.89 13.54
CA THR A 388 4.07 -7.91 13.92
C THR A 388 5.45 -8.44 13.55
N VAL A 389 6.29 -7.62 12.92
CA VAL A 389 7.64 -7.98 12.49
C VAL A 389 8.47 -8.50 13.66
N ARG A 390 9.10 -9.66 13.47
CA ARG A 390 10.03 -10.29 14.44
C ARG A 390 11.26 -10.85 13.72
N PRO A 391 12.44 -10.80 14.35
CA PRO A 391 13.65 -11.46 13.84
C PRO A 391 13.44 -12.94 13.53
N GLY A 392 13.77 -13.40 12.31
CA GLY A 392 13.60 -14.79 11.89
C GLY A 392 12.14 -15.24 11.74
N GLY A 393 11.18 -14.31 11.84
CA GLY A 393 9.74 -14.61 11.77
C GLY A 393 9.23 -14.85 10.35
N TYR A 394 9.86 -14.21 9.35
CA TYR A 394 9.48 -14.36 7.94
C TYR A 394 10.70 -14.22 7.03
N PRO A 395 10.92 -15.14 6.07
CA PRO A 395 12.15 -15.17 5.27
C PRO A 395 12.32 -13.96 4.34
N LEU A 396 11.23 -13.40 3.80
CA LEU A 396 11.31 -12.19 2.97
C LEU A 396 11.61 -10.96 3.82
N THR A 397 11.11 -10.91 5.05
CA THR A 397 11.49 -9.88 6.02
C THR A 397 12.99 -9.94 6.35
N ASP A 398 13.53 -11.13 6.67
CA ASP A 398 14.97 -11.31 6.94
C ASP A 398 15.84 -10.86 5.74
N ALA A 399 15.43 -11.24 4.53
CA ALA A 399 16.14 -10.90 3.30
C ALA A 399 16.10 -9.38 3.03
N THR A 400 14.96 -8.74 3.32
CA THR A 400 14.78 -7.30 3.11
C THR A 400 15.61 -6.49 4.09
N TYR A 401 15.63 -6.85 5.38
CA TYR A 401 16.56 -6.24 6.35
C TYR A 401 18.01 -6.42 5.90
N CYS A 402 18.41 -7.63 5.51
CA CYS A 402 19.78 -7.87 5.05
C CYS A 402 20.17 -6.95 3.89
N ARG A 403 19.29 -6.81 2.90
CA ARG A 403 19.52 -5.94 1.74
C ARG A 403 19.53 -4.46 2.11
N LEU A 404 18.70 -4.04 3.07
CA LEU A 404 18.71 -2.67 3.60
C LEU A 404 20.02 -2.33 4.28
N VAL A 405 20.49 -3.21 5.18
CA VAL A 405 21.77 -3.03 5.88
C VAL A 405 22.91 -2.87 4.88
N HIS A 406 22.96 -3.74 3.88
CA HIS A 406 23.95 -3.66 2.81
C HIS A 406 23.89 -2.33 2.03
N ARG A 407 22.68 -1.84 1.71
CA ARG A 407 22.49 -0.58 0.99
C ARG A 407 22.92 0.65 1.79
N LEU A 408 22.73 0.63 3.11
CA LEU A 408 23.15 1.70 4.02
C LEU A 408 24.67 1.66 4.22
N ALA A 409 25.23 0.49 4.53
CA ALA A 409 26.66 0.30 4.76
C ALA A 409 27.53 0.60 3.53
N ALA A 410 26.96 0.52 2.32
CA ALA A 410 27.64 0.94 1.09
C ALA A 410 27.96 2.45 1.02
N ARG A 411 27.36 3.27 1.89
CA ARG A 411 27.61 4.72 2.01
C ARG A 411 27.83 5.11 3.48
N PRO A 412 28.93 4.66 4.11
CA PRO A 412 29.13 4.80 5.55
C PRO A 412 29.26 6.25 6.01
N ASP A 413 29.71 7.14 5.12
CA ASP A 413 29.88 8.57 5.39
C ASP A 413 28.57 9.37 5.25
N GLN A 414 27.51 8.76 4.71
CA GLN A 414 26.21 9.41 4.60
C GLN A 414 25.43 9.24 5.91
N PRO A 415 25.06 10.32 6.61
CA PRO A 415 24.21 10.22 7.78
C PRO A 415 22.85 9.61 7.42
N ILE A 416 22.34 8.75 8.31
CA ILE A 416 21.02 8.11 8.17
C ILE A 416 19.99 8.75 9.10
N PRO A 417 18.68 8.71 8.81
CA PRO A 417 17.66 9.20 9.71
C PRO A 417 17.75 8.55 11.10
N PRO A 418 17.34 9.25 12.17
CA PRO A 418 17.21 8.62 13.47
C PRO A 418 16.19 7.48 13.42
N GLY A 419 16.41 6.45 14.24
CA GLY A 419 15.51 5.32 14.39
C GLY A 419 15.87 4.13 13.52
N ILE A 420 16.27 4.31 12.24
CA ILE A 420 16.51 3.16 11.34
C ILE A 420 17.70 2.31 11.80
N LYS A 421 18.74 2.96 12.33
CA LYS A 421 19.90 2.29 12.90
C LYS A 421 19.51 1.45 14.11
N GLU A 422 18.78 2.05 15.05
CA GLU A 422 18.35 1.40 16.29
C GLU A 422 17.43 0.21 16.01
N ASP A 423 16.52 0.37 15.04
CA ASP A 423 15.63 -0.69 14.60
C ASP A 423 16.41 -1.87 14.00
N ILE A 424 17.33 -1.62 13.06
CA ILE A 424 18.18 -2.67 12.49
C ILE A 424 18.99 -3.39 13.57
N LEU A 425 19.68 -2.64 14.44
CA LEU A 425 20.50 -3.23 15.50
C LEU A 425 19.65 -4.06 16.47
N ALA A 426 18.43 -3.62 16.78
CA ALA A 426 17.48 -4.40 17.56
C ALA A 426 17.01 -5.67 16.82
N TYR A 427 16.97 -5.67 15.48
CA TYR A 427 16.59 -6.86 14.68
C TYR A 427 17.61 -7.98 14.81
N TYR A 428 18.88 -7.59 14.80
CA TYR A 428 20.01 -8.52 14.83
C TYR A 428 20.66 -8.62 16.22
N ALA A 429 19.96 -8.20 17.27
CA ALA A 429 20.48 -8.22 18.64
C ALA A 429 20.79 -9.63 19.15
N ASP A 430 19.95 -10.62 18.79
CA ASP A 430 20.23 -12.04 19.05
C ASP A 430 20.68 -12.76 17.78
N MET A 431 22.01 -12.88 17.64
CA MET A 431 22.63 -13.56 16.51
C MET A 431 22.46 -15.08 16.53
N ASN A 432 21.85 -15.68 17.56
CA ASN A 432 21.53 -17.11 17.60
C ASN A 432 20.26 -17.46 16.83
N ILE A 433 19.37 -16.48 16.58
CA ILE A 433 18.14 -16.67 15.81
C ILE A 433 18.45 -17.23 14.41
N ASN A 434 17.64 -18.17 13.94
CA ASN A 434 17.82 -18.80 12.63
C ASN A 434 17.25 -17.91 11.50
N PHE A 435 17.89 -16.78 11.24
CA PHE A 435 17.54 -15.92 10.10
C PHE A 435 17.65 -16.68 8.78
N ALA A 436 16.70 -16.49 7.87
CA ALA A 436 16.74 -17.07 6.53
C ALA A 436 18.04 -16.73 5.77
N THR A 437 18.62 -15.56 6.03
CA THR A 437 19.92 -15.13 5.49
C THR A 437 21.07 -16.07 5.84
N LYS A 438 21.02 -16.78 6.98
CA LYS A 438 22.04 -17.76 7.39
C LYS A 438 22.17 -18.95 6.43
N ALA A 439 21.13 -19.24 5.65
CA ALA A 439 21.18 -20.30 4.65
C ALA A 439 22.26 -20.07 3.59
N ARG A 440 22.72 -18.82 3.41
CA ARG A 440 23.85 -18.46 2.54
C ARG A 440 24.98 -17.87 3.37
N SER A 441 26.01 -18.66 3.63
CA SER A 441 27.14 -18.28 4.50
C SER A 441 27.85 -16.99 4.05
N ALA A 442 27.95 -16.73 2.75
CA ALA A 442 28.50 -15.49 2.20
C ALA A 442 27.65 -14.27 2.62
N ASN A 443 26.34 -14.28 2.34
CA ASN A 443 25.43 -13.20 2.71
C ASN A 443 25.42 -12.94 4.22
N TRP A 444 25.50 -14.01 5.04
CA TRP A 444 25.56 -13.86 6.49
C TRP A 444 26.84 -13.18 6.96
N LYS A 445 27.98 -13.52 6.36
CA LYS A 445 29.27 -12.88 6.65
C LYS A 445 29.26 -11.41 6.22
N ASP A 446 28.73 -11.11 5.04
CA ASP A 446 28.62 -9.74 4.54
C ASP A 446 27.71 -8.91 5.46
N LEU A 447 26.56 -9.45 5.87
CA LEU A 447 25.67 -8.81 6.85
C LEU A 447 26.37 -8.49 8.17
N GLN A 448 27.20 -9.39 8.70
CA GLN A 448 27.96 -9.13 9.93
C GLN A 448 28.94 -7.96 9.77
N ALA A 449 29.61 -7.87 8.62
CA ALA A 449 30.49 -6.75 8.31
C ALA A 449 29.70 -5.44 8.14
N ASP A 450 28.60 -5.48 7.40
CA ASP A 450 27.74 -4.32 7.16
C ASP A 450 27.10 -3.81 8.46
N LEU A 451 26.76 -4.69 9.41
CA LEU A 451 26.28 -4.30 10.75
C LEU A 451 27.36 -3.57 11.56
N ALA A 452 28.62 -4.01 11.47
CA ALA A 452 29.74 -3.33 12.11
C ALA A 452 29.93 -1.92 11.52
N THR A 453 29.80 -1.77 10.20
CA THR A 453 29.79 -0.46 9.53
C THR A 453 28.59 0.38 9.95
N LEU A 454 27.38 -0.17 9.98
CA LEU A 454 26.16 0.54 10.38
C LEU A 454 26.27 1.11 11.80
N HIS A 455 26.95 0.40 12.70
CA HIS A 455 27.18 0.85 14.07
C HIS A 455 28.03 2.13 14.15
N THR A 456 28.90 2.39 13.17
CA THR A 456 29.73 3.61 13.14
C THR A 456 29.10 4.77 12.38
N MET A 457 28.07 4.52 11.57
CA MET A 457 27.38 5.56 10.81
C MET A 457 26.77 6.60 11.75
N THR A 458 26.78 7.88 11.36
CA THR A 458 26.11 8.96 12.11
C THR A 458 24.63 9.05 11.76
N THR A 459 23.82 9.62 12.65
CA THR A 459 22.42 9.95 12.36
C THR A 459 22.24 11.43 12.05
N SER A 460 21.24 11.78 11.23
CA SER A 460 20.85 13.16 10.94
C SER A 460 19.33 13.29 10.86
N ASN A 461 18.81 14.41 11.35
CA ASN A 461 17.40 14.76 11.24
C ASN A 461 17.04 15.40 9.88
N GLU A 462 18.02 15.56 8.97
CA GLU A 462 17.83 16.11 7.64
C GLU A 462 17.53 15.04 6.58
N PRO A 463 16.71 15.35 5.55
CA PRO A 463 16.05 16.65 5.32
C PRO A 463 14.84 16.84 6.25
N LEU A 464 14.72 18.06 6.80
CA LEU A 464 13.54 18.52 7.53
C LEU A 464 12.32 18.52 6.58
N PRO A 465 11.10 18.20 7.06
CA PRO A 465 10.57 18.48 8.40
C PRO A 465 10.37 17.23 9.28
N TYR A 466 10.65 17.39 10.57
CA TYR A 466 10.22 16.47 11.64
C TYR A 466 9.19 17.19 12.52
N PRO A 467 7.89 16.89 12.42
CA PRO A 467 6.91 17.17 13.47
C PRO A 467 6.73 15.93 14.37
N THR A 468 7.07 16.06 15.66
CA THR A 468 6.54 15.17 16.71
C THR A 468 5.29 15.79 17.33
N TYR A 469 4.32 14.97 17.70
CA TYR A 469 3.24 15.41 18.61
C TYR A 469 3.83 15.68 20.00
N GLY A 470 3.45 16.81 20.60
CA GLY A 470 4.23 17.51 21.63
C GLY A 470 4.40 16.82 22.99
N LEU A 471 5.17 17.50 23.83
CA LEU A 471 5.02 17.51 25.28
C LEU A 471 4.55 18.92 25.68
N ASP A 472 3.61 18.98 26.62
CA ASP A 472 3.27 20.19 27.34
C ASP A 472 4.49 20.65 28.14
N GLU A 473 4.87 21.93 28.00
CA GLU A 473 5.76 22.60 28.93
C GLU A 473 4.95 22.97 30.18
N GLU A 474 5.05 22.14 31.22
CA GLU A 474 4.99 22.67 32.58
C GLU A 474 6.42 23.01 33.00
N GLN A 475 6.77 24.30 32.91
CA GLN A 475 7.71 24.92 33.84
C GLN A 475 7.42 26.42 33.91
N ASP A 476 6.35 26.73 34.64
CA ASP A 476 6.27 27.99 35.37
C ASP A 476 7.42 28.00 36.39
N SER A 477 8.52 28.63 36.01
CA SER A 477 9.60 29.05 36.91
C SER A 477 9.50 30.56 37.13
N GLY A 478 8.31 31.02 37.52
CA GLY A 478 8.11 32.35 38.07
C GLY A 478 8.43 32.36 39.57
N GLU A 479 9.71 32.47 39.95
CA GLU A 479 10.04 33.08 41.25
C GLU A 479 11.34 33.91 41.22
N ASN A 480 11.12 35.22 41.44
CA ASN A 480 12.00 36.26 42.00
C ASN A 480 13.20 36.80 41.19
N ALA A 481 13.14 38.08 40.81
CA ALA A 481 13.54 39.17 41.72
C ALA A 481 13.59 40.57 41.03
N ALA A 482 12.94 41.54 41.68
CA ALA A 482 13.37 42.93 41.87
C ALA A 482 13.81 43.79 40.66
N ARG A 483 12.92 44.66 40.19
CA ARG A 483 12.96 46.13 40.37
C ARG A 483 11.76 46.82 39.73
#